data_AF-A0A7Z8E1Z0-F1
#
_entry.id   AF-A0A7Z8E1Z0-F1
#
_cell.length_a   1.000
_cell.length_b   1.000
_cell.length_c   1.000
_cell.angle_alpha   90.00
_cell.angle_beta   90.00
_cell.angle_gamma   90.00
#
_symmetry.space_group_name_H-M   'P 1'
#
loop_
_entity.id
_entity.type
_entity.pdbx_description
1 polymer ?
#
loop_
_entity_poly.entity_id
_entity_poly.type
_entity_poly.pdbx_seq_one_letter_code
_entity_poly.pdbx_strand_id
1 'polypeptide(L)'
;ISKVLGGKPTVAEIRQNTDQANAHKQALDTARSQLTLKREPYINHINNESNLNNAQKDNFKAQVNSAPNHNTLETIKNKADTLNQSMTALSESIADYENQKQQENYLDASNNKRQDYDNAVNAAKGILNQTQSPTMSADVIDQKAEDVKRTKTALDGNQRLEVAKQQALNHLNTLNDLNDAQRQTLTDTINHSPNINSVNQAKEKANTVNTAMTQLKQTIANYDDELHDGNYINADKDKKDAYNNAVNNAKQLINQSDANQAQLDPAEINKVTQRVNT
;
A
#
# COMPACT_ATOMS: atom_id res chain seq x y z
N ILE A 1 -59.07 24.09 -40.98
CA ILE A 1 -60.53 23.86 -41.01
C ILE A 1 -61.29 25.15 -41.34
N SER A 2 -61.11 26.26 -40.61
CA SER A 2 -61.79 27.54 -40.92
C SER A 2 -61.49 28.16 -42.30
N LYS A 3 -60.31 27.88 -42.88
CA LYS A 3 -59.96 28.28 -44.25
C LYS A 3 -60.65 27.46 -45.35
N VAL A 4 -61.15 26.26 -45.03
CA VAL A 4 -61.81 25.35 -45.98
C VAL A 4 -63.31 25.64 -46.07
N LEU A 5 -63.93 26.07 -44.97
CA LEU A 5 -65.38 26.32 -44.91
C LEU A 5 -65.83 27.72 -45.35
N GLY A 6 -64.89 28.67 -45.50
CA GLY A 6 -65.19 30.04 -45.95
C GLY A 6 -65.52 30.18 -47.44
N GLY A 7 -65.26 29.14 -48.26
CA GLY A 7 -65.38 29.17 -49.73
C GLY A 7 -66.56 28.41 -50.35
N LYS A 8 -67.46 27.82 -49.54
CA LYS A 8 -68.50 26.87 -49.99
C LYS A 8 -67.92 25.73 -50.86
N PRO A 9 -66.98 24.93 -50.33
CA PRO A 9 -66.40 23.83 -51.09
C PRO A 9 -67.49 22.83 -51.49
N THR A 10 -67.40 22.36 -52.73
CA THR A 10 -68.23 21.28 -53.26
C THR A 10 -67.87 19.96 -52.58
N VAL A 11 -68.81 19.01 -52.61
CA VAL A 11 -68.57 17.64 -52.13
C VAL A 11 -67.38 17.00 -52.86
N ALA A 12 -67.16 17.35 -54.14
CA ALA A 12 -66.03 16.87 -54.93
C ALA A 12 -64.68 17.37 -54.38
N GLU A 13 -64.57 18.66 -54.06
CA GLU A 13 -63.35 19.26 -53.48
C GLU A 13 -63.03 18.67 -52.10
N ILE A 14 -64.06 18.40 -51.28
CA ILE A 14 -63.88 17.75 -49.97
C ILE A 14 -63.33 16.32 -50.13
N ARG A 15 -63.87 15.56 -51.10
CA ARG A 15 -63.39 14.19 -51.40
C ARG A 15 -61.94 14.22 -51.88
N GLN A 16 -61.60 15.09 -52.82
CA GLN A 16 -60.24 15.24 -53.33
C GLN A 16 -59.24 15.58 -52.22
N ASN A 17 -59.57 16.51 -51.33
CA ASN A 17 -58.72 16.87 -50.19
C ASN A 17 -58.55 15.70 -49.19
N THR A 18 -59.60 14.89 -49.01
CA THR A 18 -59.54 13.70 -48.15
C THR A 18 -58.63 12.62 -48.75
N ASP A 19 -58.73 12.40 -50.07
CA ASP A 19 -57.88 11.45 -50.78
C ASP A 19 -56.40 11.86 -50.73
N GLN A 20 -56.11 13.16 -50.91
CA GLN A 20 -54.76 13.70 -50.77
C GLN A 20 -54.19 13.53 -49.35
N ALA A 21 -55.00 13.82 -48.32
CA ALA A 21 -54.58 13.64 -46.93
C ALA A 21 -54.27 12.17 -46.61
N ASN A 22 -55.09 11.24 -47.11
CA ASN A 22 -54.86 9.80 -46.96
C ASN A 22 -53.59 9.33 -47.69
N ALA A 23 -53.34 9.84 -48.90
CA ALA A 23 -52.11 9.56 -49.64
C ALA A 23 -50.86 10.08 -48.91
N HIS A 24 -50.91 11.30 -48.35
CA HIS A 24 -49.82 11.83 -47.54
C HIS A 24 -49.57 11.03 -46.27
N LYS A 25 -50.63 10.55 -45.60
CA LYS A 25 -50.50 9.67 -44.44
C LYS A 25 -49.81 8.36 -44.80
N GLN A 26 -50.23 7.69 -45.88
CA GLN A 26 -49.60 6.46 -46.35
C GLN A 26 -48.14 6.66 -46.74
N ALA A 27 -47.81 7.79 -47.38
CA ALA A 27 -46.43 8.14 -47.71
C ALA A 27 -45.56 8.34 -46.46
N LEU A 28 -46.10 8.99 -45.43
CA LEU A 28 -45.43 9.15 -44.15
C LEU A 28 -45.23 7.82 -43.43
N ASP A 29 -46.25 6.96 -43.39
CA ASP A 29 -46.19 5.63 -42.78
C ASP A 29 -45.16 4.75 -43.51
N THR A 30 -45.10 4.83 -44.85
CA THR A 30 -44.11 4.14 -45.68
C THR A 30 -42.70 4.65 -45.40
N ALA A 31 -42.49 5.97 -45.40
CA ALA A 31 -41.21 6.58 -45.09
C ALA A 31 -40.73 6.18 -43.69
N ARG A 32 -41.64 6.16 -42.71
CA ARG A 32 -41.37 5.72 -41.34
C ARG A 32 -40.98 4.24 -41.26
N SER A 33 -41.62 3.36 -42.05
CA SER A 33 -41.24 1.94 -42.11
C SER A 33 -39.88 1.69 -42.77
N GLN A 34 -39.40 2.63 -43.58
CA GLN A 34 -38.11 2.54 -44.26
C GLN A 34 -36.96 3.18 -43.46
N LEU A 35 -37.26 3.91 -42.37
CA LEU A 35 -36.22 4.46 -41.50
C LEU A 35 -35.44 3.33 -40.84
N THR A 36 -34.19 3.15 -41.27
CA THR A 36 -33.23 2.29 -40.60
C THR A 36 -32.47 3.10 -39.56
N LEU A 37 -32.44 2.59 -38.32
CA LEU A 37 -31.67 3.21 -37.27
C LEU A 37 -30.17 2.98 -37.54
N LYS A 38 -29.40 4.05 -37.71
CA LYS A 38 -27.94 3.99 -37.95
C LYS A 38 -27.22 3.58 -36.67
N ARG A 39 -27.02 2.27 -36.50
CA ARG A 39 -26.35 1.67 -35.33
C ARG A 39 -24.82 1.63 -35.45
N GLU A 40 -24.32 1.58 -36.68
CA GLU A 40 -22.89 1.42 -36.97
C GLU A 40 -21.97 2.43 -36.25
N PRO A 41 -22.29 3.74 -36.18
CA PRO A 41 -21.47 4.68 -35.42
C PRO A 41 -21.37 4.37 -33.93
N TYR A 42 -22.45 3.85 -33.33
CA TYR A 42 -22.51 3.50 -31.92
C TYR A 42 -21.73 2.21 -31.62
N ILE A 43 -21.81 1.23 -32.51
CA ILE A 43 -20.99 0.01 -32.42
C ILE A 43 -19.50 0.36 -32.50
N ASN A 44 -19.13 1.24 -33.43
CA ASN A 44 -17.74 1.70 -33.57
C ASN A 44 -17.26 2.50 -32.36
N HIS A 45 -18.12 3.36 -31.80
CA HIS A 45 -17.84 4.03 -30.53
C HIS A 45 -17.52 3.03 -29.40
N ILE A 46 -18.39 2.04 -29.18
CA ILE A 46 -18.20 1.00 -28.15
C ILE A 46 -16.91 0.19 -28.39
N ASN A 47 -16.58 -0.11 -29.64
CA ASN A 47 -15.33 -0.81 -29.98
C ASN A 47 -14.09 -0.02 -29.54
N ASN A 48 -14.14 1.31 -29.70
CA ASN A 48 -13.04 2.22 -29.42
C ASN A 48 -12.86 2.55 -27.93
N GLU A 49 -13.81 2.16 -27.07
CA GLU A 49 -13.64 2.29 -25.61
C GLU A 49 -12.45 1.44 -25.14
N SER A 50 -11.39 2.09 -24.65
CA SER A 50 -10.11 1.42 -24.40
C SER A 50 -10.10 0.53 -23.15
N ASN A 51 -10.92 0.84 -22.15
CA ASN A 51 -10.83 0.24 -20.81
C ASN A 51 -12.03 -0.67 -20.48
N LEU A 52 -13.07 -0.70 -21.32
CA LEU A 52 -14.11 -1.72 -21.22
C LEU A 52 -13.56 -3.10 -21.55
N ASN A 53 -13.88 -4.10 -20.72
CA ASN A 53 -13.61 -5.49 -21.05
C ASN A 53 -14.54 -5.97 -22.19
N ASN A 54 -14.17 -7.07 -22.84
CA ASN A 54 -14.92 -7.56 -24.01
C ASN A 54 -16.38 -7.88 -23.68
N ALA A 55 -16.66 -8.44 -22.50
CA ALA A 55 -18.02 -8.77 -22.09
C ALA A 55 -18.89 -7.52 -21.92
N GLN A 56 -18.35 -6.41 -21.38
CA GLN A 56 -19.03 -5.12 -21.29
C GLN A 56 -19.30 -4.54 -22.68
N LYS A 57 -18.33 -4.59 -23.58
CA LYS A 57 -18.51 -4.16 -24.98
C LYS A 57 -19.61 -4.96 -25.66
N ASP A 58 -19.60 -6.28 -25.52
CA ASP A 58 -20.61 -7.16 -26.12
C ASP A 58 -22.01 -6.89 -25.54
N ASN A 59 -22.11 -6.63 -24.24
CA ASN A 59 -23.36 -6.24 -23.61
C ASN A 59 -23.91 -4.92 -24.19
N PHE A 60 -23.07 -3.87 -24.33
CA PHE A 60 -23.52 -2.61 -24.93
C PHE A 60 -23.87 -2.77 -26.42
N LYS A 61 -23.12 -3.57 -27.19
CA LYS A 61 -23.45 -3.86 -28.60
C LYS A 61 -24.80 -4.55 -28.74
N ALA A 62 -25.12 -5.50 -27.86
CA ALA A 62 -26.43 -6.14 -27.83
C ALA A 62 -27.54 -5.10 -27.54
N GLN A 63 -27.33 -4.20 -26.58
CA GLN A 63 -28.27 -3.10 -26.32
C GLN A 63 -28.45 -2.17 -27.54
N VAL A 64 -27.37 -1.81 -28.24
CA VAL A 64 -27.42 -1.00 -29.48
C VAL A 64 -28.24 -1.71 -30.57
N ASN A 65 -28.02 -3.01 -30.75
CA ASN A 65 -28.75 -3.81 -31.73
C ASN A 65 -30.25 -3.86 -31.44
N SER A 66 -30.64 -3.93 -30.16
CA SER A 66 -32.04 -3.94 -29.73
C SER A 66 -32.67 -2.56 -29.53
N ALA A 67 -31.92 -1.46 -29.71
CA ALA A 67 -32.42 -0.11 -29.44
C ALA A 67 -33.59 0.27 -30.38
N PRO A 68 -34.70 0.81 -29.84
CA PRO A 68 -35.90 1.13 -30.62
C PRO A 68 -35.82 2.48 -31.35
N ASN A 69 -34.94 3.38 -30.93
CA ASN A 69 -34.81 4.73 -31.48
C ASN A 69 -33.44 5.35 -31.17
N HIS A 70 -33.18 6.52 -31.75
CA HIS A 70 -31.93 7.25 -31.62
C HIS A 70 -31.65 7.71 -30.18
N ASN A 71 -32.66 8.15 -29.43
CA ASN A 71 -32.46 8.59 -28.04
C ASN A 71 -31.97 7.44 -27.15
N THR A 72 -32.48 6.22 -27.37
CA THR A 72 -31.96 5.04 -26.69
C THR A 72 -30.52 4.74 -27.07
N LEU A 73 -30.13 4.88 -28.34
CA LEU A 73 -28.74 4.73 -28.76
C LEU A 73 -27.81 5.74 -28.08
N GLU A 74 -28.22 7.00 -27.99
CA GLU A 74 -27.44 8.05 -27.32
C GLU A 74 -27.29 7.76 -25.82
N THR A 75 -28.37 7.28 -25.19
CA THR A 75 -28.33 6.85 -23.79
C THR A 75 -27.36 5.68 -23.58
N ILE A 76 -27.34 4.71 -24.49
CA ILE A 76 -26.41 3.56 -24.43
C ILE A 76 -24.96 4.03 -24.60
N LYS A 77 -24.71 4.94 -25.55
CA LYS A 77 -23.40 5.55 -25.77
C LYS A 77 -22.88 6.21 -24.49
N ASN A 78 -23.68 7.09 -23.88
CA ASN A 78 -23.29 7.80 -22.67
C ASN A 78 -23.03 6.86 -21.50
N LYS A 79 -23.81 5.76 -21.37
CA LYS A 79 -23.54 4.73 -20.37
C LYS A 79 -22.22 3.99 -20.62
N ALA A 80 -21.88 3.73 -21.88
CA ALA A 80 -20.60 3.14 -22.25
C ALA A 80 -19.43 4.08 -21.91
N ASP A 81 -19.57 5.37 -22.23
CA ASP A 81 -18.59 6.41 -21.88
C ASP A 81 -18.36 6.46 -20.36
N THR A 82 -19.44 6.51 -19.56
CA THR A 82 -19.36 6.53 -18.08
C THR A 82 -18.70 5.26 -17.55
N LEU A 83 -19.12 4.08 -18.03
CA LEU A 83 -18.54 2.82 -17.56
C LEU A 83 -17.06 2.72 -17.93
N ASN A 84 -16.66 3.21 -19.11
CA ASN A 84 -15.27 3.23 -19.54
C ASN A 84 -14.41 4.14 -18.64
N GLN A 85 -14.95 5.28 -18.19
CA GLN A 85 -14.29 6.15 -17.21
C GLN A 85 -14.09 5.44 -15.87
N SER A 86 -15.14 4.80 -15.32
CA SER A 86 -15.02 4.01 -14.08
C SER A 86 -14.02 2.86 -14.21
N MET A 87 -14.00 2.16 -15.35
CA MET A 87 -13.02 1.10 -15.63
C MET A 87 -11.59 1.64 -15.72
N THR A 88 -11.41 2.86 -16.24
CA THR A 88 -10.12 3.55 -16.25
C THR A 88 -9.65 3.80 -14.82
N ALA A 89 -10.51 4.39 -13.98
CA ALA A 89 -10.20 4.65 -12.57
C ALA A 89 -9.90 3.36 -11.79
N LEU A 90 -10.63 2.27 -12.06
CA LEU A 90 -10.36 0.95 -11.46
C LEU A 90 -8.99 0.42 -11.87
N SER A 91 -8.64 0.49 -13.15
CA SER A 91 -7.32 0.07 -13.66
C SER A 91 -6.18 0.89 -13.04
N GLU A 92 -6.33 2.22 -13.00
CA GLU A 92 -5.36 3.12 -12.36
C GLU A 92 -5.20 2.84 -10.86
N SER A 93 -6.28 2.49 -10.15
CA SER A 93 -6.24 2.21 -8.71
C SER A 93 -5.31 1.05 -8.34
N ILE A 94 -5.11 0.10 -9.25
CA ILE A 94 -4.27 -1.08 -9.04
C ILE A 94 -2.90 -1.01 -9.75
N ALA A 95 -2.63 0.06 -10.50
CA ALA A 95 -1.47 0.13 -11.38
C ALA A 95 -0.13 0.04 -10.63
N ASP A 96 -0.06 0.55 -9.40
CA ASP A 96 1.17 0.57 -8.60
C ASP A 96 1.26 -0.56 -7.57
N TYR A 97 0.32 -1.51 -7.58
CA TYR A 97 0.23 -2.58 -6.59
C TYR A 97 1.54 -3.36 -6.39
N GLU A 98 2.20 -3.78 -7.48
CA GLU A 98 3.44 -4.56 -7.39
C GLU A 98 4.61 -3.74 -6.80
N ASN A 99 4.62 -2.41 -7.02
CA ASN A 99 5.61 -1.52 -6.40
C ASN A 99 5.31 -1.32 -4.91
N GLN A 100 4.04 -1.18 -4.53
CA GLN A 100 3.62 -1.05 -3.12
C GLN A 100 4.01 -2.27 -2.30
N LYS A 101 3.90 -3.48 -2.86
CA LYS A 101 4.30 -4.72 -2.18
C LYS A 101 5.77 -4.81 -1.81
N GLN A 102 6.62 -4.00 -2.43
CA GLN A 102 8.05 -3.94 -2.14
C GLN A 102 8.40 -2.85 -1.12
N GLN A 103 7.45 -1.96 -0.79
CA GLN A 103 7.69 -0.89 0.17
C GLN A 103 7.56 -1.41 1.61
N GLU A 104 8.37 -0.87 2.52
CA GLU A 104 8.36 -1.26 3.93
C GLU A 104 6.99 -1.03 4.58
N ASN A 105 6.23 -0.01 4.14
CA ASN A 105 4.88 0.21 4.66
C ASN A 105 3.95 -0.99 4.41
N TYR A 106 4.17 -1.77 3.34
CA TYR A 106 3.46 -3.03 3.11
C TYR A 106 4.15 -4.20 3.81
N LEU A 107 5.49 -4.32 3.72
CA LEU A 107 6.22 -5.46 4.28
C LEU A 107 6.05 -5.57 5.81
N ASP A 108 6.14 -4.43 6.51
CA ASP A 108 5.97 -4.32 7.95
C ASP A 108 4.50 -4.12 8.37
N ALA A 109 3.56 -3.97 7.43
CA ALA A 109 2.14 -3.84 7.76
C ALA A 109 1.58 -5.09 8.44
N SER A 110 0.52 -4.88 9.22
CA SER A 110 -0.22 -5.95 9.88
C SER A 110 -0.83 -6.90 8.85
N ASN A 111 -0.82 -8.20 9.17
CA ASN A 111 -1.24 -9.26 8.25
C ASN A 111 -2.66 -9.03 7.71
N ASN A 112 -3.59 -8.61 8.57
CA ASN A 112 -4.95 -8.30 8.18
C ASN A 112 -5.01 -7.13 7.19
N LYS A 113 -4.24 -6.06 7.41
CA LYS A 113 -4.26 -4.90 6.50
C LYS A 113 -3.63 -5.17 5.15
N ARG A 114 -2.55 -5.96 5.13
CA ARG A 114 -1.98 -6.49 3.89
C ARG A 114 -3.01 -7.32 3.12
N GLN A 115 -3.68 -8.24 3.82
CA GLN A 115 -4.69 -9.10 3.22
C GLN A 115 -5.89 -8.29 2.69
N ASP A 116 -6.35 -7.28 3.42
CA ASP A 116 -7.42 -6.38 2.97
C ASP A 116 -7.04 -5.66 1.67
N TYR A 117 -5.80 -5.15 1.58
CA TYR A 117 -5.30 -4.51 0.37
C TYR A 117 -5.17 -5.50 -0.80
N ASP A 118 -4.55 -6.66 -0.58
CA ASP A 118 -4.41 -7.70 -1.60
C ASP A 118 -5.79 -8.17 -2.11
N ASN A 119 -6.76 -8.34 -1.22
CA ASN A 119 -8.12 -8.74 -1.55
C ASN A 119 -8.85 -7.67 -2.37
N ALA A 120 -8.72 -6.39 -2.00
CA ALA A 120 -9.32 -5.29 -2.77
C ALA A 120 -8.76 -5.23 -4.19
N VAL A 121 -7.44 -5.38 -4.34
CA VAL A 121 -6.77 -5.42 -5.64
C VAL A 121 -7.20 -6.63 -6.46
N ASN A 122 -7.31 -7.80 -5.84
CA ASN A 122 -7.79 -9.02 -6.52
C ASN A 122 -9.25 -8.88 -6.98
N ALA A 123 -10.11 -8.25 -6.17
CA ALA A 123 -11.49 -7.97 -6.58
C ALA A 123 -11.55 -7.02 -7.79
N ALA A 124 -10.72 -5.96 -7.79
CA ALA A 124 -10.58 -5.05 -8.93
C ALA A 124 -10.07 -5.78 -10.19
N LYS A 125 -9.00 -6.57 -10.08
CA LYS A 125 -8.49 -7.44 -11.17
C LYS A 125 -9.57 -8.41 -11.67
N GLY A 126 -10.41 -8.90 -10.77
CA GLY A 126 -11.56 -9.74 -11.11
C GLY A 126 -12.50 -9.04 -12.09
N ILE A 127 -12.94 -7.83 -11.78
CA ILE A 127 -13.82 -7.03 -12.65
C ILE A 127 -13.17 -6.69 -13.99
N LEU A 128 -11.90 -6.26 -13.97
CA LEU A 128 -11.16 -5.92 -15.18
C LEU A 128 -11.08 -7.09 -16.17
N ASN A 129 -11.02 -8.32 -15.66
CA ASN A 129 -10.86 -9.54 -16.47
C ASN A 129 -12.15 -10.36 -16.66
N GLN A 130 -13.33 -9.83 -16.31
CA GLN A 130 -14.59 -10.55 -16.51
C GLN A 130 -14.82 -10.86 -17.99
N THR A 131 -15.02 -12.14 -18.30
CA THR A 131 -15.30 -12.62 -19.66
C THR A 131 -16.77 -13.00 -19.87
N GLN A 132 -17.54 -13.14 -18.79
CA GLN A 132 -18.96 -13.45 -18.80
C GLN A 132 -19.64 -12.68 -17.67
N SER A 133 -20.93 -12.38 -17.81
CA SER A 133 -21.75 -11.67 -16.82
C SER A 133 -21.02 -10.44 -16.25
N PRO A 134 -20.66 -9.47 -17.10
CA PRO A 134 -19.83 -8.35 -16.70
C PRO A 134 -20.54 -7.45 -15.69
N THR A 135 -19.75 -6.79 -14.86
CA THR A 135 -20.22 -5.69 -14.02
C THR A 135 -20.51 -4.48 -14.91
N MET A 136 -21.79 -4.08 -14.98
CA MET A 136 -22.27 -2.96 -15.82
C MET A 136 -22.62 -1.70 -15.01
N SER A 137 -22.44 -1.73 -13.69
CA SER A 137 -22.70 -0.58 -12.81
C SER A 137 -21.41 0.21 -12.58
N ALA A 138 -21.40 1.47 -12.99
CA ALA A 138 -20.31 2.41 -12.75
C ALA A 138 -20.05 2.57 -11.24
N ASP A 139 -21.10 2.79 -10.45
CA ASP A 139 -21.00 2.93 -8.99
C ASP A 139 -20.32 1.73 -8.32
N VAL A 140 -20.61 0.50 -8.77
CA VAL A 140 -19.96 -0.71 -8.22
C VAL A 140 -18.47 -0.74 -8.57
N ILE A 141 -18.10 -0.33 -9.78
CA ILE A 141 -16.71 -0.26 -10.24
C ILE A 141 -15.95 0.82 -9.47
N ASP A 142 -16.53 2.00 -9.34
CA ASP A 142 -15.95 3.13 -8.60
C ASP A 142 -15.76 2.78 -7.13
N GLN A 143 -16.74 2.11 -6.51
CA GLN A 143 -16.62 1.63 -5.14
C GLN A 143 -15.44 0.66 -4.96
N LYS A 144 -15.16 -0.19 -5.97
CA LYS A 144 -14.01 -1.10 -5.93
C LYS A 144 -12.69 -0.37 -6.11
N ALA A 145 -12.63 0.67 -6.94
CA ALA A 145 -11.47 1.54 -7.05
C ALA A 145 -11.18 2.26 -5.72
N GLU A 146 -12.22 2.78 -5.06
CA GLU A 146 -12.09 3.43 -3.74
C GLU A 146 -11.71 2.45 -2.62
N ASP A 147 -12.21 1.21 -2.66
CA ASP A 147 -11.77 0.16 -1.71
C ASP A 147 -10.27 -0.11 -1.81
N VAL A 148 -9.71 -0.17 -3.03
CA VAL A 148 -8.27 -0.33 -3.25
C VAL A 148 -7.50 0.86 -2.66
N LYS A 149 -7.93 2.10 -2.94
CA LYS A 149 -7.29 3.30 -2.38
C LYS A 149 -7.32 3.32 -0.86
N ARG A 150 -8.49 3.05 -0.26
CA ARG A 150 -8.69 3.04 1.19
C ARG A 150 -7.82 1.99 1.87
N THR A 151 -7.79 0.77 1.35
CA THR A 151 -7.01 -0.33 1.93
C THR A 151 -5.51 -0.12 1.77
N LYS A 152 -5.07 0.48 0.66
CA LYS A 152 -3.69 0.95 0.47
C LYS A 152 -3.28 1.97 1.53
N THR A 153 -4.08 3.01 1.75
CA THR A 153 -3.81 4.02 2.78
C THR A 153 -3.87 3.45 4.19
N ALA A 154 -4.61 2.37 4.41
CA ALA A 154 -4.72 1.74 5.71
C ALA A 154 -3.44 0.98 6.13
N LEU A 155 -2.58 0.58 5.18
CA LEU A 155 -1.30 -0.09 5.45
C LEU A 155 -0.51 0.68 6.53
N ASP A 156 -0.07 -0.05 7.54
CA ASP A 156 0.44 0.52 8.79
C ASP A 156 1.90 0.16 9.11
N GLY A 157 2.67 -0.33 8.15
CA GLY A 157 4.05 -0.74 8.38
C GLY A 157 4.93 0.38 8.93
N ASN A 158 4.81 1.59 8.37
CA ASN A 158 5.58 2.76 8.85
C ASN A 158 5.21 3.13 10.28
N GLN A 159 3.92 3.14 10.63
CA GLN A 159 3.48 3.42 11.98
C GLN A 159 3.97 2.36 12.97
N ARG A 160 3.96 1.09 12.55
CA ARG A 160 4.47 -0.02 13.36
C ARG A 160 5.98 0.06 13.55
N LEU A 161 6.73 0.47 12.53
CA LEU A 161 8.16 0.72 12.64
C LEU A 161 8.47 1.79 13.69
N GLU A 162 7.78 2.92 13.66
CA GLU A 162 8.00 3.98 14.65
C GLU A 162 7.65 3.54 16.08
N VAL A 163 6.57 2.76 16.26
CA VAL A 163 6.25 2.13 17.55
C VAL A 163 7.35 1.16 17.99
N ALA A 164 7.86 0.33 17.09
CA ALA A 164 8.94 -0.60 17.40
C ALA A 164 10.22 0.13 17.82
N LYS A 165 10.59 1.21 17.12
CA LYS A 165 11.73 2.07 17.50
C LYS A 165 11.56 2.65 18.89
N GLN A 166 10.39 3.22 19.20
CA GLN A 166 10.12 3.76 20.53
C GLN A 166 10.21 2.70 21.63
N GLN A 167 9.67 1.50 21.37
CA GLN A 167 9.76 0.38 22.30
C GLN A 167 11.21 -0.08 22.51
N ALA A 168 12.01 -0.15 21.45
CA ALA A 168 13.41 -0.52 21.53
C ALA A 168 14.25 0.54 22.27
N LEU A 169 14.00 1.84 22.05
CA LEU A 169 14.64 2.93 22.81
C LEU A 169 14.27 2.88 24.30
N ASN A 170 13.00 2.66 24.61
CA ASN A 170 12.56 2.50 25.99
C ASN A 170 13.25 1.30 26.65
N HIS A 171 13.35 0.17 25.94
CA HIS A 171 14.08 -1.00 26.40
C HIS A 171 15.57 -0.69 26.63
N LEU A 172 16.23 -0.01 25.68
CA LEU A 172 17.63 0.41 25.80
C LEU A 172 17.88 1.25 27.05
N ASN A 173 16.92 2.11 27.43
CA ASN A 173 17.01 2.92 28.65
C ASN A 173 16.93 2.10 29.94
N THR A 174 16.39 0.88 29.90
CA THR A 174 16.38 -0.03 31.06
C THR A 174 17.70 -0.80 31.24
N LEU A 175 18.58 -0.76 30.23
CA LEU A 175 19.88 -1.43 30.26
C LEU A 175 20.90 -0.53 30.98
N ASN A 176 21.24 -0.91 32.22
CA ASN A 176 22.03 -0.07 33.14
C ASN A 176 23.54 -0.25 32.99
N ASP A 177 24.00 -1.31 32.30
CA ASP A 177 25.41 -1.66 32.28
C ASP A 177 26.19 -1.17 31.06
N LEU A 178 25.48 -0.73 30.02
CA LEU A 178 26.07 -0.07 28.87
C LEU A 178 26.81 1.22 29.27
N ASN A 179 27.95 1.46 28.65
CA ASN A 179 28.63 2.76 28.71
C ASN A 179 27.97 3.79 27.77
N ASP A 180 28.36 5.05 27.88
CA ASP A 180 27.74 6.15 27.13
C ASP A 180 27.94 6.01 25.62
N ALA A 181 29.13 5.58 25.19
CA ALA A 181 29.43 5.35 23.78
C ALA A 181 28.53 4.28 23.16
N GLN A 182 28.39 3.12 23.82
CA GLN A 182 27.53 2.01 23.40
C GLN A 182 26.07 2.45 23.35
N ARG A 183 25.59 3.16 24.39
CA ARG A 183 24.22 3.66 24.45
C ARG A 183 23.93 4.61 23.29
N GLN A 184 24.84 5.53 22.98
CA GLN A 184 24.69 6.45 21.87
C GLN A 184 24.65 5.71 20.52
N THR A 185 25.61 4.83 20.24
CA THR A 185 25.63 4.07 18.97
C THR A 185 24.40 3.17 18.80
N LEU A 186 23.92 2.54 19.87
CA LEU A 186 22.70 1.72 19.84
C LEU A 186 21.44 2.57 19.62
N THR A 187 21.38 3.75 20.23
CA THR A 187 20.31 4.73 20.01
C THR A 187 20.25 5.14 18.54
N ASP A 188 21.40 5.48 17.96
CA ASP A 188 21.49 5.86 16.55
C ASP A 188 21.11 4.70 15.62
N THR A 189 21.53 3.48 15.94
CA THR A 189 21.18 2.27 15.19
C THR A 189 19.66 2.03 15.20
N ILE A 190 19.00 2.17 16.36
CA ILE A 190 17.54 2.02 16.47
C ILE A 190 16.82 3.10 15.66
N ASN A 191 17.21 4.36 15.80
CA ASN A 191 16.57 5.49 15.11
C ASN A 191 16.64 5.36 13.58
N HIS A 192 17.78 4.88 13.06
CA HIS A 192 18.02 4.73 11.62
C HIS A 192 17.67 3.34 11.08
N SER A 193 17.09 2.45 11.90
CA SER A 193 16.66 1.14 11.42
C SER A 193 15.57 1.27 10.34
N PRO A 194 15.74 0.63 9.17
CA PRO A 194 14.82 0.80 8.04
C PRO A 194 13.51 0.01 8.18
N ASN A 195 13.47 -1.01 9.03
CA ASN A 195 12.32 -1.89 9.23
C ASN A 195 12.32 -2.53 10.63
N ILE A 196 11.21 -3.16 10.99
CA ILE A 196 10.98 -3.75 12.32
C ILE A 196 12.01 -4.84 12.64
N ASN A 197 12.46 -5.60 11.64
CA ASN A 197 13.47 -6.64 11.84
C ASN A 197 14.81 -6.04 12.29
N SER A 198 15.29 -4.99 11.62
CA SER A 198 16.51 -4.28 12.03
C SER A 198 16.40 -3.68 13.44
N VAL A 199 15.24 -3.13 13.81
CA VAL A 199 14.98 -2.65 15.18
C VAL A 199 15.12 -3.79 16.20
N ASN A 200 14.53 -4.95 15.91
CA ASN A 200 14.63 -6.11 16.79
C ASN A 200 16.06 -6.63 16.92
N GLN A 201 16.82 -6.66 15.83
CA GLN A 201 18.24 -7.03 15.87
C GLN A 201 19.07 -6.06 16.73
N ALA A 202 18.81 -4.75 16.62
CA ALA A 202 19.46 -3.75 17.47
C ALA A 202 19.12 -3.94 18.96
N LYS A 203 17.87 -4.29 19.27
CA LYS A 203 17.42 -4.61 20.64
C LYS A 203 18.14 -5.84 21.21
N GLU A 204 18.26 -6.92 20.44
CA GLU A 204 19.01 -8.11 20.87
C GLU A 204 20.51 -7.84 21.02
N LYS A 205 21.07 -7.03 20.12
CA LYS A 205 22.46 -6.56 20.25
C LYS A 205 22.65 -5.79 21.55
N ALA A 206 21.73 -4.88 21.89
CA ALA A 206 21.78 -4.13 23.14
C ALA A 206 21.76 -5.07 24.37
N ASN A 207 20.90 -6.09 24.38
CA ASN A 207 20.85 -7.10 25.45
C ASN A 207 22.19 -7.83 25.62
N THR A 208 22.75 -8.34 24.52
CA THR A 208 24.00 -9.11 24.58
C THR A 208 25.20 -8.26 25.01
N VAL A 209 25.28 -7.00 24.56
CA VAL A 209 26.32 -6.05 24.99
C VAL A 209 26.13 -5.72 26.47
N ASN A 210 24.90 -5.44 26.91
CA ASN A 210 24.63 -5.14 28.31
C ASN A 210 25.06 -6.30 29.23
N THR A 211 24.71 -7.53 28.89
CA THR A 211 25.13 -8.72 29.66
C THR A 211 26.65 -8.85 29.76
N ALA A 212 27.38 -8.64 28.67
CA ALA A 212 28.84 -8.67 28.69
C ALA A 212 29.43 -7.55 29.57
N MET A 213 28.83 -6.35 29.52
CA MET A 213 29.21 -5.22 30.37
C MET A 213 28.90 -5.47 31.86
N THR A 214 27.75 -6.09 32.17
CA THR A 214 27.41 -6.51 33.53
C THR A 214 28.50 -7.43 34.08
N GLN A 215 28.90 -8.45 33.30
CA GLN A 215 29.94 -9.38 33.69
C GLN A 215 31.30 -8.68 33.88
N LEU A 216 31.67 -7.77 32.97
CA LEU A 216 32.90 -7.00 33.07
C LEU A 216 32.92 -6.13 34.34
N LYS A 217 31.82 -5.41 34.63
CA LYS A 217 31.68 -4.57 35.83
C LYS A 217 31.75 -5.40 37.10
N GLN A 218 31.11 -6.56 37.14
CA GLN A 218 31.18 -7.49 38.28
C GLN A 218 32.60 -7.99 38.50
N THR A 219 33.33 -8.34 37.44
CA THR A 219 34.72 -8.83 37.53
C THR A 219 35.67 -7.81 38.16
N ILE A 220 35.48 -6.51 37.94
CA ILE A 220 36.32 -5.47 38.55
C ILE A 220 35.74 -4.85 39.83
N ALA A 221 34.55 -5.29 40.28
CA ALA A 221 33.89 -4.71 41.44
C ALA A 221 34.68 -4.92 42.74
N ASN A 222 35.38 -6.06 42.86
CA ASN A 222 36.19 -6.41 44.03
C ASN A 222 37.68 -6.03 43.86
N TYR A 223 38.01 -5.17 42.90
CA TYR A 223 39.39 -4.79 42.62
C TYR A 223 40.13 -4.29 43.87
N ASP A 224 39.49 -3.44 44.68
CA ASP A 224 40.12 -2.86 45.87
C ASP A 224 40.36 -3.90 46.98
N ASP A 225 39.53 -4.93 47.05
CA ASP A 225 39.72 -6.07 47.97
C ASP A 225 40.88 -6.95 47.50
N GLU A 226 40.97 -7.21 46.19
CA GLU A 226 42.06 -7.99 45.58
C GLU A 226 43.43 -7.34 45.84
N LEU A 227 43.51 -6.00 45.86
CA LEU A 227 44.76 -5.28 46.18
C LEU A 227 45.26 -5.53 47.61
N HIS A 228 44.38 -5.91 48.53
CA HIS A 228 44.71 -6.24 49.91
C HIS A 228 44.84 -7.75 50.16
N ASP A 229 44.54 -8.57 49.16
CA ASP A 229 44.66 -10.02 49.27
C ASP A 229 46.13 -10.45 49.35
N GLY A 230 46.41 -11.46 50.18
CA GLY A 230 47.75 -11.98 50.36
C GLY A 230 48.36 -12.53 49.06
N ASN A 231 47.55 -13.07 48.15
CA ASN A 231 48.04 -13.57 46.86
C ASN A 231 48.54 -12.43 45.99
N TYR A 232 47.80 -11.32 45.90
CA TYR A 232 48.22 -10.15 45.13
C TYR A 232 49.46 -9.49 45.74
N ILE A 233 49.47 -9.27 47.06
CA ILE A 233 50.61 -8.62 47.76
C ILE A 233 51.92 -9.39 47.50
N ASN A 234 51.87 -10.73 47.63
CA ASN A 234 53.02 -11.61 47.47
C ASN A 234 53.33 -11.99 46.01
N ALA A 235 52.49 -11.62 45.05
CA ALA A 235 52.71 -11.92 43.64
C ALA A 235 53.96 -11.21 43.09
N ASP A 236 54.56 -11.82 42.07
CA ASP A 236 55.66 -11.24 41.30
C ASP A 236 55.26 -9.89 40.69
N LYS A 237 56.24 -9.00 40.50
CA LYS A 237 55.99 -7.67 39.94
C LYS A 237 55.26 -7.73 38.59
N ASP A 238 55.70 -8.60 37.69
CA ASP A 238 55.12 -8.71 36.35
C ASP A 238 53.65 -9.16 36.38
N LYS A 239 53.27 -10.02 37.34
CA LYS A 239 51.87 -10.45 37.55
C LYS A 239 50.99 -9.32 38.07
N LYS A 240 51.50 -8.55 39.04
CA LYS A 240 50.80 -7.35 39.54
C LYS A 240 50.60 -6.32 38.44
N ASP A 241 51.64 -6.06 37.65
CA ASP A 241 51.56 -5.11 36.53
C ASP A 241 50.56 -5.60 35.46
N ALA A 242 50.56 -6.90 35.13
CA ALA A 242 49.59 -7.48 34.19
C ALA A 242 48.13 -7.33 34.68
N TYR A 243 47.85 -7.68 35.94
CA TYR A 243 46.52 -7.55 36.54
C TYR A 243 46.05 -6.09 36.54
N ASN A 244 46.89 -5.16 37.01
CA ASN A 244 46.55 -3.73 37.03
C ASN A 244 46.29 -3.19 35.62
N ASN A 245 47.07 -3.61 34.63
CA ASN A 245 46.85 -3.23 33.23
C ASN A 245 45.52 -3.78 32.70
N ALA A 246 45.17 -5.03 33.02
CA ALA A 246 43.89 -5.62 32.64
C ALA A 246 42.71 -4.86 33.26
N VAL A 247 42.79 -4.51 34.55
CA VAL A 247 41.78 -3.71 35.25
C VAL A 247 41.68 -2.30 34.67
N ASN A 248 42.80 -1.65 34.35
CA ASN A 248 42.79 -0.33 33.73
C ASN A 248 42.12 -0.37 32.35
N ASN A 249 42.38 -1.39 31.54
CA ASN A 249 41.69 -1.58 30.25
C ASN A 249 40.18 -1.80 30.45
N ALA A 250 39.78 -2.59 31.46
CA ALA A 250 38.37 -2.77 31.82
C ALA A 250 37.71 -1.46 32.24
N LYS A 251 38.37 -0.66 33.10
CA LYS A 251 37.90 0.67 33.52
C LYS A 251 37.78 1.64 32.35
N GLN A 252 38.72 1.63 31.41
CA GLN A 252 38.64 2.44 30.19
C GLN A 252 37.43 2.06 29.34
N LEU A 253 37.18 0.75 29.15
CA LEU A 253 36.03 0.27 28.41
C LEU A 253 34.71 0.60 29.11
N ILE A 254 34.62 0.47 30.44
CA ILE A 254 33.43 0.82 31.22
C ILE A 254 33.10 2.30 31.16
N ASN A 255 34.12 3.16 31.14
CA ASN A 255 33.94 4.62 31.14
C ASN A 255 34.00 5.23 29.73
N GLN A 256 33.99 4.41 28.67
CA GLN A 256 34.06 4.90 27.30
C GLN A 256 32.81 5.73 26.96
N SER A 257 33.03 6.97 26.53
CA SER A 257 31.98 7.94 26.21
C SER A 257 32.01 8.45 24.77
N ASP A 258 33.08 8.21 24.01
CA ASP A 258 33.15 8.54 22.58
C ASP A 258 32.46 7.46 21.75
N ALA A 259 31.34 7.80 21.12
CA ALA A 259 30.55 6.91 20.27
C ALA A 259 31.37 6.34 19.10
N ASN A 260 32.43 7.01 18.64
CA ASN A 260 33.32 6.49 17.58
C ASN A 260 34.22 5.33 18.07
N GLN A 261 34.31 5.15 19.39
CA GLN A 261 35.10 4.11 20.04
C GLN A 261 34.20 3.08 20.75
N ALA A 262 32.90 3.05 20.43
CA ALA A 262 31.96 2.11 21.00
C ALA A 262 32.33 0.65 20.64
N GLN A 263 32.63 -0.16 21.64
CA GLN A 263 32.77 -1.61 21.47
C GLN A 263 31.40 -2.27 21.63
N LEU A 264 30.83 -2.75 20.52
CA LEU A 264 29.53 -3.42 20.50
C LEU A 264 29.64 -4.95 20.34
N ASP A 265 30.82 -5.52 20.22
CA ASP A 265 31.01 -6.99 20.18
C ASP A 265 31.13 -7.57 21.59
N PRO A 266 30.14 -8.37 22.06
CA PRO A 266 30.23 -9.05 23.35
C PRO A 266 31.46 -9.95 23.48
N ALA A 267 31.97 -10.53 22.38
CA ALA A 267 33.16 -11.37 22.43
C ALA A 267 34.42 -10.56 22.81
N GLU A 268 34.56 -9.35 22.28
CA GLU A 268 35.67 -8.46 22.63
C GLU A 268 35.55 -7.94 24.07
N ILE A 269 34.34 -7.62 24.53
CA ILE A 269 34.09 -7.26 25.93
C ILE A 269 34.48 -8.42 26.85
N ASN A 270 34.05 -9.64 26.52
CA ASN A 270 34.37 -10.85 27.29
C ASN A 270 35.88 -11.17 27.30
N LYS A 271 36.63 -10.84 26.25
CA LYS A 271 38.10 -10.96 26.28
C LYS A 271 38.72 -10.02 27.31
N VAL A 272 38.19 -8.80 27.48
CA VAL A 272 38.64 -7.89 28.53
C VAL A 272 38.31 -8.47 29.91
N THR A 273 37.11 -9.01 30.09
CA THR A 273 36.72 -9.72 31.33
C THR A 273 37.66 -10.88 31.64
N GLN A 274 37.97 -11.73 30.66
CA GLN A 274 38.84 -12.89 30.86
C GLN A 274 40.26 -12.48 31.28
N ARG A 275 40.82 -11.41 30.72
CA ARG A 275 42.16 -10.92 31.08
C ARG A 275 42.27 -10.44 32.52
N VAL A 276 41.17 -10.00 33.14
CA VAL A 276 41.17 -9.63 34.56
C VAL A 276 41.14 -10.87 35.45
N ASN A 277 40.55 -11.97 34.99
CA ASN A 277 40.41 -13.22 35.76
C ASN A 277 41.64 -14.15 35.68
N THR A 278 42.68 -13.79 34.92
CA THR A 278 43.89 -14.61 34.66
C THR A 278 45.12 -13.98 35.26
#